data_AF-A0A1W2A411-F1
#
_entry.id   AF-A0A1W2A411-F1
#
_cell.length_a   1.000
_cell.length_b   1.000
_cell.length_c   1.000
_cell.angle_alpha   90.00
_cell.angle_beta   90.00
_cell.angle_gamma   90.00
#
_symmetry.space_group_name_H-M   'P 1'
#
loop_
_entity.id
_entity.type
_entity.pdbx_description
1 polymer ?
#
loop_
_entity_poly.entity_id
_entity_poly.type
_entity_poly.pdbx_seq_one_letter_code
_entity_poly.pdbx_strand_id
1 'polypeptide(L)'
;MDAILVEYDARKNTLDFAKGGLVEDWVAVCRRFNDDVHRVRDVDDVESYTALYECFDEKDKKHYYLVKEDDSLFKIRRKNFLKNIGT
;
A
#
# COMPACT_ATOMS: atom_id res chain seq x y z
N MET A 1 -4.44 -9.50 6.58
CA MET A 1 -3.59 -8.72 5.65
C MET A 1 -3.02 -7.61 6.49
N ASP A 2 -1.71 -7.45 6.47
CA ASP A 2 -1.04 -6.52 7.38
C ASP A 2 -0.85 -5.17 6.68
N ALA A 3 -1.05 -4.09 7.41
CA ALA A 3 -0.86 -2.73 6.93
C ALA A 3 0.02 -1.94 7.89
N ILE A 4 0.77 -0.97 7.38
CA ILE A 4 1.54 -0.04 8.20
C ILE A 4 1.42 1.37 7.63
N LEU A 5 1.14 2.34 8.50
CA LEU A 5 1.08 3.74 8.13
C LEU A 5 2.49 4.25 7.76
N VAL A 6 2.59 4.97 6.65
CA VAL A 6 3.84 5.52 6.13
C VAL A 6 3.68 6.97 5.71
N GLU A 7 4.79 7.69 5.67
CA GLU A 7 4.86 8.95 4.94
C GLU A 7 5.30 8.67 3.50
N TYR A 8 4.60 9.29 2.55
CA TYR A 8 4.89 9.12 1.13
C TYR A 8 5.04 10.48 0.45
N ASP A 9 6.19 10.72 -0.15
CA ASP A 9 6.43 11.86 -1.03
C ASP A 9 6.18 11.43 -2.48
N ALA A 10 5.00 11.78 -3.00
CA ALA A 10 4.61 11.45 -4.37
C ALA A 10 5.51 12.09 -5.45
N ARG A 11 6.21 13.19 -5.15
CA ARG A 11 7.09 13.86 -6.12
C ARG A 11 8.43 13.14 -6.24
N LYS A 12 8.93 12.60 -5.13
CA LYS A 12 10.19 11.86 -5.09
C LYS A 12 9.99 10.35 -5.21
N ASN A 13 8.75 9.89 -5.11
CA ASN A 13 8.39 8.47 -5.01
C ASN A 13 9.15 7.77 -3.86
N THR A 14 9.33 8.45 -2.74
CA THR A 14 10.05 7.94 -1.56
C THR A 14 9.09 7.68 -0.41
N LEU A 15 9.31 6.57 0.28
CA LEU A 15 8.58 6.15 1.46
C LEU A 15 9.46 6.35 2.69
N ASP A 16 8.88 6.89 3.76
CA ASP A 16 9.49 6.89 5.08
C ASP A 16 8.57 6.16 6.06
N PHE A 17 9.14 5.23 6.82
CA PHE A 17 8.42 4.60 7.91
C PHE A 17 8.40 5.62 9.03
N ALA A 18 7.24 6.23 9.25
CA ALA A 18 7.03 7.07 10.43
C ALA A 18 7.59 6.29 11.64
N LYS A 19 8.60 6.85 12.33
CA LYS A 19 9.38 6.12 13.34
C LYS A 19 8.44 5.45 14.35
N GLY A 20 8.30 4.12 14.25
CA GLY A 20 7.38 3.34 15.08
C GLY A 20 6.01 3.03 14.46
N GLY A 21 5.88 3.04 13.12
CA GLY A 21 4.68 2.61 12.42
C GLY A 21 4.19 1.25 12.96
N LEU A 22 2.97 1.26 13.51
CA LEU A 22 2.35 0.06 14.06
C LEU A 22 1.79 -0.77 12.92
N VAL A 23 1.98 -2.09 13.00
CA VAL A 23 1.30 -3.02 12.10
C VAL A 23 -0.16 -3.11 12.52
N GLU A 24 -1.04 -2.87 11.57
CA GLU A 24 -2.50 -2.88 11.74
C GLU A 24 -3.15 -3.90 10.81
N ASP A 25 -4.35 -4.37 11.17
CA ASP A 25 -5.16 -5.18 10.27
C ASP A 25 -5.72 -4.31 9.14
N TRP A 26 -5.40 -4.66 7.89
CA TRP A 26 -5.82 -3.90 6.71
C TRP A 26 -7.35 -3.78 6.58
N VAL A 27 -8.09 -4.84 6.93
CA VAL A 27 -9.56 -4.81 6.84
C VAL A 27 -10.14 -3.80 7.81
N ALA A 28 -9.59 -3.71 9.03
CA ALA A 28 -9.95 -2.70 10.00
C ALA A 28 -9.56 -1.28 9.55
N VAL A 29 -8.43 -1.12 8.87
CA VAL A 29 -8.02 0.16 8.26
C VAL A 29 -9.02 0.60 7.20
N CYS A 30 -9.38 -0.24 6.23
CA CYS A 30 -10.37 0.11 5.21
C CYS A 30 -11.69 0.60 5.82
N ARG A 31 -12.22 -0.14 6.80
CA ARG A 31 -13.46 0.25 7.50
C ARG A 31 -13.37 1.59 8.20
N ARG A 32 -12.21 1.94 8.77
CA ARG A 32 -11.95 3.24 9.42
C ARG A 32 -12.05 4.41 8.45
N PHE A 33 -11.69 4.17 7.20
CA PHE A 33 -11.75 5.13 6.11
C PHE A 33 -13.02 4.94 5.25
N ASN A 34 -14.07 4.30 5.77
CA ASN A 34 -15.33 4.04 5.05
C ASN A 34 -15.13 3.32 3.69
N ASP A 35 -14.11 2.47 3.61
CA ASP A 35 -13.65 1.79 2.39
C ASP A 35 -13.22 2.74 1.25
N ASP A 36 -13.04 4.04 1.54
CA ASP A 36 -12.49 5.04 0.63
C ASP A 36 -10.95 4.95 0.59
N VAL A 37 -10.49 3.90 -0.09
CA VAL A 37 -9.08 3.54 -0.23
C VAL A 37 -8.72 3.26 -1.69
N HIS A 38 -7.58 3.79 -2.13
CA HIS A 38 -7.11 3.69 -3.50
C HIS A 38 -5.67 3.19 -3.58
N ARG A 39 -5.41 2.25 -4.49
CA ARG A 39 -4.06 1.72 -4.71
C ARG A 39 -3.24 2.73 -5.50
N VAL A 40 -2.11 3.13 -4.96
CA VAL A 40 -1.20 4.12 -5.56
C VAL A 40 -0.17 3.43 -6.44
N ARG A 41 0.55 2.44 -5.90
CA ARG A 41 1.56 1.66 -6.65
C ARG A 41 1.81 0.28 -6.08
N ASP A 42 2.38 -0.59 -6.90
CA ASP A 42 3.08 -1.79 -6.43
C ASP A 42 4.35 -1.39 -5.66
N VAL A 43 4.68 -2.17 -4.66
CA VAL A 43 5.87 -2.00 -3.81
C VAL A 43 6.69 -3.27 -3.92
N ASP A 44 7.91 -3.13 -4.42
CA ASP A 44 8.90 -4.22 -4.49
C ASP A 44 10.24 -3.86 -3.87
N ASP A 45 10.36 -2.61 -3.39
CA ASP A 45 11.48 -1.99 -2.71
C ASP A 45 11.44 -2.18 -1.19
N VAL A 46 10.32 -2.66 -0.64
CA VAL A 46 10.13 -2.93 0.80
C VAL A 46 9.87 -4.41 1.02
N GLU A 47 10.73 -5.05 1.81
CA GLU A 47 10.57 -6.46 2.17
C GLU A 47 9.25 -6.71 2.91
N SER A 48 8.50 -7.73 2.49
CA SER A 48 7.18 -8.15 3.02
C SER A 48 5.96 -7.31 2.66
N TYR A 49 6.08 -6.12 2.05
CA TYR A 49 4.93 -5.32 1.61
C TYR A 49 4.85 -5.28 0.09
N THR A 50 3.62 -5.28 -0.45
CA THR A 50 3.39 -5.51 -1.88
C THR A 50 2.73 -4.33 -2.58
N ALA A 51 2.10 -3.43 -1.83
CA ALA A 51 1.38 -2.30 -2.38
C ALA A 51 1.34 -1.10 -1.44
N LEU A 52 1.23 0.08 -2.03
CA LEU A 52 0.94 1.34 -1.36
C LEU A 52 -0.50 1.75 -1.65
N TYR A 53 -1.24 2.09 -0.61
CA TYR A 53 -2.60 2.63 -0.69
C TYR A 53 -2.66 4.05 -0.13
N GLU A 54 -3.49 4.90 -0.72
CA GLU A 54 -3.96 6.16 -0.14
C GLU A 54 -5.36 5.96 0.42
N CYS A 55 -5.61 6.49 1.62
CA CYS A 55 -6.88 6.42 2.33
C CYS A 55 -7.31 7.85 2.68
N PHE A 56 -8.60 8.14 2.60
CA PHE A 56 -9.15 9.47 2.88
C PHE A 56 -9.98 9.42 4.17
N ASP A 57 -9.62 10.26 5.15
CA ASP A 57 -10.47 10.43 6.33
C ASP A 57 -11.69 11.32 6.04
N GLU A 58 -12.59 11.42 7.02
CA GLU A 58 -13.81 12.24 6.93
C GLU A 58 -13.54 13.74 6.69
N LYS A 59 -12.29 14.19 6.84
CA LYS A 59 -11.84 15.57 6.59
C LYS A 59 -11.11 15.70 5.25
N ASP A 60 -11.20 14.69 4.39
CA ASP A 60 -10.52 14.59 3.10
C ASP A 60 -8.98 14.66 3.23
N LYS A 61 -8.46 14.28 4.40
CA LYS A 61 -7.02 14.21 4.61
C LYS A 61 -6.52 12.84 4.17
N LYS A 62 -5.46 12.87 3.36
CA LYS A 62 -4.77 11.68 2.86
C LYS A 62 -3.89 11.04 3.90
N HIS A 63 -3.96 9.72 3.98
CA HIS A 63 -3.09 8.84 4.75
C HIS A 63 -2.56 7.73 3.84
N TYR A 64 -1.30 7.34 4.00
CA TYR A 64 -0.69 6.33 3.15
C TYR A 64 -0.37 5.07 3.95
N TYR A 65 -0.76 3.91 3.42
CA TYR A 65 -0.49 2.61 4.05
C TYR A 65 0.26 1.70 3.09
N LEU A 66 1.35 1.11 3.57
CA LEU A 66 1.91 -0.07 2.95
C LEU A 66 1.10 -1.29 3.37
N VAL A 67 0.73 -2.12 2.42
CA VAL A 67 -0.11 -3.29 2.64
C VAL A 67 0.61 -4.53 2.12
N LYS A 68 0.65 -5.56 2.97
CA LYS A 68 1.00 -6.92 2.60
C LYS A 68 -0.26 -7.61 2.11
N GLU A 69 -0.52 -7.49 0.81
CA GLU A 69 -1.55 -8.28 0.14
C GLU A 69 -1.13 -9.76 0.17
N ASP A 70 -2.10 -10.68 0.02
CA ASP A 70 -1.79 -12.12 -0.07
C ASP A 70 -0.71 -12.38 -1.13
N ASP A 71 0.38 -13.04 -0.72
CA ASP A 71 1.54 -13.40 -1.55
C ASP A 71 1.13 -14.06 -2.88
N SER A 72 0.01 -14.78 -2.89
CA SER A 72 -0.54 -15.47 -4.04
C SER A 72 -1.02 -14.48 -5.12
N LEU A 73 -1.72 -13.42 -4.71
CA LEU A 73 -2.21 -12.35 -5.58
C LEU A 73 -1.05 -11.49 -6.11
N PHE A 74 -0.07 -11.20 -5.27
CA PHE A 74 1.13 -10.45 -5.67
C PHE A 74 1.95 -11.20 -6.74
N LYS A 75 2.24 -12.49 -6.53
CA LYS A 75 3.01 -13.31 -7.48
C LYS A 75 2.33 -13.37 -8.85
N ILE A 76 1.00 -13.46 -8.89
CA ILE A 76 0.21 -13.45 -10.13
C ILE A 76 0.32 -12.08 -10.83
N ARG A 77 0.16 -10.97 -10.09
CA ARG A 77 0.29 -9.61 -10.64
C ARG A 77 1.68 -9.33 -11.18
N ARG A 78 2.74 -9.64 -10.42
CA ARG A 78 4.13 -9.46 -10.86
C ARG A 78 4.43 -10.27 -12.12
N LYS A 79 3.95 -11.52 -12.19
CA LYS A 79 4.08 -12.36 -13.39
C LYS A 79 3.38 -11.73 -14.61
N ASN A 80 2.17 -11.21 -14.44
CA ASN A 80 1.42 -10.56 -15.53
C ASN A 80 2.05 -9.24 -15.97
N PHE A 81 2.53 -8.43 -15.02
CA PHE A 81 3.24 -7.19 -15.31
C PHE A 81 4.51 -7.46 -16.13
N LEU A 82 5.38 -8.36 -15.68
CA LEU A 82 6.59 -8.74 -16.43
C LEU A 82 6.28 -9.30 -17.81
N LYS A 83 5.17 -10.03 -17.96
CA LYS A 83 4.72 -10.54 -19.26
C LYS A 83 4.30 -9.41 -20.22
N ASN A 84 3.71 -8.33 -19.70
CA ASN A 84 3.25 -7.20 -20.52
C ASN A 84 4.38 -6.22 -20.90
N ILE A 85 5.51 -6.22 -20.20
CA ILE A 85 6.69 -5.41 -20.57
C ILE A 85 7.55 -6.11 -21.65
N GLY A 86 7.22 -7.36 -22.00
CA GLY A 86 7.97 -8.18 -22.96
C GLY A 86 7.38 -8.25 -24.38
N THR A 87 6.73 -7.20 -24.88
CA THR A 87 6.24 -7.13 -26.28
C THR A 87 6.62 -5.82 -26.96
#